data_AF-A0A2M7V587-F1
#
_entry.id   AF-A0A2M7V587-F1
#
_cell.length_a   1.000
_cell.length_b   1.000
_cell.length_c   1.000
_cell.angle_alpha   90.00
_cell.angle_beta   90.00
_cell.angle_gamma   90.00
#
_symmetry.space_group_name_H-M   'P 1'
#
loop_
_entity.id
_entity.type
_entity.pdbx_description
1 polymer ?
#
loop_
_entity_poly.entity_id
_entity_poly.type
_entity_poly.pdbx_seq_one_letter_code
_entity_poly.pdbx_strand_id
1 'polypeptide(L)'
;MAKKPHPGKVFQVLPSDWSPVATVRCDYQSSGRREDGQYVEHDVVPHLCHIEMTYACNEKCIFCYNPERAKLGDLSAIDRLVRSVAESQIPHVYLIGGEPSLLPVEKLNEYIDFK
;
A
#
# COMPACT_ATOMS: atom_id res chain seq x y z
N MET A 1 10.15 -36.65 -5.04
CA MET A 1 8.78 -36.34 -4.60
C MET A 1 8.54 -34.85 -4.78
N ALA A 2 7.76 -34.44 -5.79
CA ALA A 2 7.51 -33.04 -6.08
C ALA A 2 6.56 -32.44 -5.03
N LYS A 3 6.97 -31.35 -4.37
CA LYS A 3 6.10 -30.56 -3.49
C LYS A 3 5.01 -29.91 -4.34
N LYS A 4 3.74 -30.14 -3.97
CA LYS A 4 2.59 -29.48 -4.63
C LYS A 4 2.65 -27.97 -4.32
N PRO A 5 2.43 -27.08 -5.31
CA PRO A 5 2.37 -25.66 -5.05
C PRO A 5 1.19 -25.34 -4.13
N HIS A 6 1.43 -24.52 -3.11
CA HIS A 6 0.36 -23.98 -2.29
C HIS A 6 -0.50 -23.05 -3.16
N PRO A 7 -1.84 -23.10 -3.06
CA PRO A 7 -2.69 -22.16 -3.77
C PRO A 7 -2.40 -20.76 -3.22
N GLY A 8 -1.70 -19.93 -4.00
CA GLY A 8 -1.53 -18.52 -3.70
C GLY A 8 -2.90 -17.88 -3.54
N LYS A 9 -3.09 -17.12 -2.46
CA LYS A 9 -4.29 -16.30 -2.31
C LYS A 9 -4.30 -15.29 -3.45
N VAL A 10 -5.27 -15.41 -4.35
CA VAL A 10 -5.58 -14.38 -5.34
C VAL A 10 -5.99 -13.14 -4.57
N PHE A 11 -5.13 -12.12 -4.56
CA PHE A 11 -5.49 -10.81 -4.04
C PHE A 11 -6.53 -10.24 -5.01
N GLN A 12 -7.79 -10.20 -4.59
CA GLN A 12 -8.82 -9.52 -5.35
C GLN A 12 -8.47 -8.04 -5.34
N VAL A 13 -7.94 -7.54 -6.45
CA VAL A 13 -7.91 -6.12 -6.74
C VAL A 13 -9.39 -5.72 -6.79
N LEU A 14 -9.85 -5.07 -5.72
CA LEU A 14 -11.20 -4.56 -5.62
C LEU A 14 -11.51 -3.73 -6.88
N PRO A 15 -12.77 -3.72 -7.35
CA PRO A 15 -13.14 -2.95 -8.51
C PRO A 15 -12.72 -1.49 -8.36
N SER A 16 -12.64 -0.79 -9.49
CA SER A 16 -12.25 0.63 -9.57
C SER A 16 -13.26 1.59 -8.92
N ASP A 17 -14.16 1.12 -8.06
CA ASP A 17 -15.01 1.93 -7.21
C ASP A 17 -14.22 2.39 -5.98
N TRP A 18 -13.35 3.37 -6.23
CA TRP A 18 -12.65 4.22 -5.25
C TRP A 18 -13.13 4.05 -3.81
N SER A 19 -12.55 3.08 -3.09
CA SER A 19 -12.78 2.92 -1.66
C SER A 19 -12.37 4.23 -0.97
N PRO A 20 -13.25 4.88 -0.22
CA PRO A 20 -13.00 6.22 0.33
C PRO A 20 -12.10 6.18 1.59
N VAL A 21 -11.35 5.10 1.75
CA VAL A 21 -10.61 4.75 2.95
C VAL A 21 -9.35 3.98 2.56
N ALA A 22 -8.31 4.75 2.23
CA ALA A 22 -6.94 4.34 1.93
C ALA A 22 -6.73 3.44 0.68
N THR A 23 -5.87 3.94 -0.20
CA THR A 23 -5.53 3.31 -1.49
C THR A 23 -4.08 2.86 -1.46
N VAL A 24 -3.80 1.68 -2.03
CA VAL A 24 -2.44 1.14 -2.24
C VAL A 24 -2.08 1.29 -3.72
N ARG A 25 -0.94 1.92 -4.02
CA ARG A 25 -0.37 1.97 -5.38
C ARG A 25 0.98 1.25 -5.41
N CYS A 26 1.17 0.43 -6.45
CA CYS A 26 2.33 -0.44 -6.63
C CYS A 26 2.81 -0.38 -8.08
N ASP A 27 3.96 0.27 -8.31
CA ASP A 27 4.56 0.42 -9.64
C ASP A 27 5.92 -0.30 -9.70
N TYR A 28 6.00 -1.50 -10.28
CA TYR A 28 7.30 -2.10 -10.66
C TYR A 28 7.16 -3.22 -11.73
N GLN A 29 8.09 -3.26 -12.69
CA GLN A 29 8.27 -4.36 -13.66
C GLN A 29 9.73 -4.86 -13.59
N SER A 30 9.98 -6.05 -13.05
CA SER A 30 11.28 -6.72 -13.14
C SER A 30 11.30 -7.77 -14.24
N SER A 31 11.93 -7.44 -15.36
CA SER A 31 12.27 -8.40 -16.41
C SER A 31 13.52 -9.21 -16.02
N GLY A 32 13.34 -10.30 -15.26
CA GLY A 32 14.38 -11.29 -14.96
C GLY A 32 14.10 -12.63 -15.65
N ARG A 33 15.04 -13.14 -16.47
CA ARG A 33 14.91 -14.38 -17.25
C ARG A 33 15.44 -15.58 -16.46
N ARG A 34 14.72 -16.70 -16.44
CA ARG A 34 15.15 -17.96 -15.80
C ARG A 34 16.14 -18.74 -16.68
N GLU A 35 16.89 -19.67 -16.08
CA GLU A 35 17.86 -20.56 -16.74
C GLU A 35 17.21 -21.53 -17.77
N ASP A 36 15.92 -21.83 -17.61
CA ASP A 36 15.13 -22.68 -18.52
C ASP A 36 14.63 -21.94 -19.78
N GLY A 37 14.98 -20.66 -19.95
CA GLY A 37 14.60 -19.84 -21.08
C GLY A 37 13.13 -19.39 -21.07
N GLN A 38 12.32 -19.77 -20.07
CA GLN A 38 10.94 -19.34 -19.91
C GLN A 38 10.89 -18.03 -19.12
N TYR A 39 10.01 -17.11 -19.54
CA TYR A 39 9.66 -15.95 -18.73
C TYR A 39 8.83 -16.43 -17.54
N VAL A 40 9.14 -15.96 -16.32
CA VAL A 40 8.14 -16.00 -15.24
C VAL A 40 6.99 -15.14 -15.73
N GLU A 41 5.78 -15.67 -15.77
CA GLU A 41 4.54 -15.00 -16.23
C GLU A 41 4.14 -13.77 -15.37
N HIS A 42 5.05 -13.36 -14.48
CA HIS A 42 5.09 -12.23 -13.56
C HIS A 42 4.46 -12.50 -12.19
N ASP A 43 5.26 -12.97 -11.24
CA ASP A 43 5.05 -12.64 -9.83
C ASP A 43 5.52 -11.19 -9.62
N VAL A 44 4.65 -10.21 -9.88
CA VAL A 44 4.95 -8.81 -9.58
C VAL A 44 4.74 -8.59 -8.09
N VAL A 45 5.75 -8.92 -7.29
CA VAL A 45 5.76 -8.47 -5.89
C VAL A 45 6.09 -6.98 -5.90
N PRO A 46 5.20 -6.12 -5.36
CA PRO A 46 5.50 -4.70 -5.28
C PRO A 46 6.70 -4.46 -4.38
N HIS A 47 7.64 -3.66 -4.87
CA HIS A 47 8.82 -3.28 -4.08
C HIS A 47 8.58 -1.99 -3.28
N LEU A 48 7.59 -1.20 -3.71
CA LEU A 48 7.17 0.06 -3.10
C LEU A 48 5.65 0.11 -2.99
N CYS A 49 5.16 0.51 -1.81
CA CYS A 49 3.74 0.72 -1.54
C CYS A 49 3.54 2.09 -0.89
N HIS A 50 2.67 2.91 -1.48
CA HIS A 50 2.19 4.12 -0.84
C HIS A 50 0.85 3.85 -0.14
N ILE A 51 0.75 4.20 1.14
CA ILE A 51 -0.52 4.12 1.88
C ILE A 51 -1.00 5.55 2.14
N GLU A 52 -2.10 5.94 1.49
CA GLU A 52 -2.75 7.23 1.73
C GLU A 52 -3.59 7.18 3.02
N MET A 53 -3.01 7.67 4.12
CA MET A 53 -3.55 7.55 5.47
C MET A 53 -4.78 8.43 5.72
N THR A 54 -4.76 9.62 5.16
CA THR A 54 -5.80 10.63 5.34
C THR A 54 -5.80 11.52 4.12
N TYR A 55 -6.93 12.14 3.79
CA TYR A 55 -6.94 13.24 2.83
C TYR A 55 -6.99 14.60 3.52
N ALA A 56 -7.33 14.66 4.81
CA ALA A 56 -7.22 15.89 5.57
C ALA A 56 -5.78 16.43 5.54
N CYS A 57 -5.65 17.72 5.26
CA CYS A 57 -4.40 18.48 5.25
C CYS A 57 -4.70 19.86 5.81
N ASN A 58 -3.81 20.41 6.62
CA ASN A 58 -3.88 21.77 7.14
C ASN A 58 -3.28 22.82 6.18
N GLU A 59 -2.66 22.37 5.09
CA GLU A 59 -2.04 23.23 4.08
C GLU A 59 -2.88 23.33 2.79
N LYS A 60 -2.63 24.39 2.01
CA LYS A 60 -3.33 24.68 0.74
C LYS A 60 -2.35 24.86 -0.42
N CYS A 61 -1.52 23.85 -0.63
CA CYS A 61 -0.47 23.90 -1.64
C CYS A 61 -1.05 24.10 -3.06
N ILE A 62 -0.53 25.09 -3.79
CA ILE A 62 -0.97 25.41 -5.18
C ILE A 62 -0.78 24.25 -6.17
N PHE A 63 0.14 23.33 -5.84
CA PHE A 63 0.51 22.17 -6.63
C PHE A 63 -0.05 20.86 -6.06
N CYS A 64 -0.93 20.92 -5.05
CA CYS A 64 -1.54 19.72 -4.50
C CYS A 64 -2.38 19.03 -5.58
N TYR A 65 -2.11 17.74 -5.85
CA TYR A 65 -2.93 16.95 -6.76
C TYR A 65 -4.34 16.67 -6.19
N ASN A 66 -4.55 16.98 -4.89
CA ASN A 66 -5.79 16.71 -4.18
C ASN A 66 -6.20 17.84 -3.19
N PRO A 67 -6.48 19.06 -3.69
CA PRO A 67 -6.61 20.25 -2.83
C PRO A 67 -7.95 20.35 -2.05
N GLU A 68 -8.99 19.63 -2.47
CA GLU A 68 -10.36 19.81 -1.93
C GLU A 68 -10.84 18.66 -1.01
N ARG A 69 -10.08 17.57 -0.89
CA ARG A 69 -10.48 16.46 0.00
C ARG A 69 -9.99 16.74 1.41
N ALA A 70 -10.92 16.82 2.37
CA ALA A 70 -10.62 17.12 3.77
C ALA A 70 -11.06 16.01 4.73
N LYS A 71 -11.05 14.75 4.27
CA LYS A 71 -11.55 13.62 5.04
C LYS A 71 -10.45 13.05 5.94
N LEU A 72 -10.70 13.02 7.25
CA LEU A 72 -9.88 12.28 8.20
C LEU A 72 -9.93 10.78 7.89
N GLY A 73 -8.78 10.11 8.01
CA GLY A 73 -8.68 8.67 7.84
C GLY A 73 -9.43 7.89 8.92
N ASP A 74 -10.05 6.78 8.54
CA ASP A 74 -10.60 5.82 9.51
C ASP A 74 -9.47 4.92 10.03
N LEU A 75 -9.10 5.13 11.30
CA LEU A 75 -8.03 4.38 11.96
C LEU A 75 -8.23 2.86 11.89
N SER A 76 -9.47 2.36 11.96
CA SER A 76 -9.73 0.92 11.87
C SER A 76 -9.41 0.35 10.50
N ALA A 77 -9.69 1.10 9.44
CA ALA A 77 -9.32 0.72 8.09
C ALA A 77 -7.81 0.84 7.85
N ILE A 78 -7.19 1.88 8.38
CA ILE A 78 -5.74 2.07 8.34
C ILE A 78 -5.02 0.92 9.04
N ASP A 79 -5.45 0.54 10.24
CA ASP A 79 -4.90 -0.58 11.00
C ASP A 79 -4.94 -1.89 10.18
N ARG A 80 -6.05 -2.14 9.47
CA ARG A 80 -6.20 -3.32 8.59
C ARG A 80 -5.26 -3.27 7.40
N LEU A 81 -5.08 -2.10 6.79
CA LEU A 81 -4.21 -1.92 5.63
C LEU A 81 -2.74 -2.03 6.00
N VAL A 82 -2.29 -1.34 7.04
CA VAL A 82 -0.91 -1.41 7.53
C VAL A 82 -0.54 -2.85 7.86
N ARG A 83 -1.42 -3.58 8.57
CA ARG A 83 -1.22 -5.01 8.85
C ARG A 83 -1.09 -5.84 7.58
N SER A 84 -1.98 -5.64 6.61
CA SER A 84 -1.96 -6.39 5.34
C SER A 84 -0.68 -6.11 4.54
N VAL A 85 -0.21 -4.86 4.53
CA VAL A 85 1.03 -4.45 3.87
C VAL A 85 2.25 -5.03 4.56
N ALA A 86 2.28 -5.01 5.90
CA ALA A 86 3.36 -5.60 6.69
C ALA A 86 3.46 -7.12 6.48
N GLU A 87 2.32 -7.83 6.52
CA GLU A 87 2.25 -9.28 6.24
C GLU A 87 2.72 -9.63 4.83
N SER A 88 2.61 -8.70 3.88
CA SER A 88 3.07 -8.87 2.50
C SER A 88 4.58 -8.66 2.34
N GLN A 89 5.30 -8.23 3.39
CA GLN A 89 6.74 -8.01 3.42
C GLN A 89 7.24 -7.10 2.29
N ILE A 90 6.48 -6.05 1.96
CA ILE A 90 6.86 -5.07 0.94
C ILE A 90 8.10 -4.30 1.45
N PRO A 91 9.23 -4.28 0.71
CA PRO A 91 10.48 -3.69 1.18
C PRO A 91 10.41 -2.20 1.51
N HIS A 92 9.63 -1.43 0.75
CA HIS A 92 9.49 0.01 0.93
C HIS A 92 8.02 0.40 1.07
N VAL A 93 7.69 1.05 2.17
CA VAL A 93 6.33 1.52 2.44
C VAL A 93 6.39 2.98 2.85
N TYR A 94 5.63 3.84 2.17
CA TYR A 94 5.48 5.25 2.52
C TYR A 94 4.10 5.52 3.08
N LEU A 95 4.04 6.09 4.28
CA LEU A 95 2.82 6.62 4.85
C LEU A 95 2.63 8.05 4.31
N ILE A 96 1.66 8.23 3.42
CA ILE A 96 1.40 9.48 2.71
C ILE A 96 -0.07 9.91 2.89
N GLY A 97 -0.50 10.97 2.21
CA GLY A 97 -1.88 11.42 2.23
C GLY A 97 -1.99 12.92 1.97
N GLY A 98 -2.95 13.57 2.62
CA GLY A 98 -2.93 15.01 2.88
C GLY A 98 -1.76 15.33 3.81
N GLU A 99 -2.04 15.46 5.11
CA GLU A 99 -1.00 15.57 6.14
C GLU A 99 -1.10 14.38 7.11
N PRO A 100 -0.25 13.34 6.97
CA PRO A 100 -0.28 12.17 7.84
C PRO A 100 -0.12 12.50 9.33
N SER A 101 0.64 13.55 9.68
CA SER A 101 0.85 13.97 11.07
C SER A 101 -0.38 14.55 11.77
N LEU A 102 -1.50 14.70 11.05
CA LEU A 102 -2.81 14.98 11.65
C LEU A 102 -3.43 13.76 12.35
N LEU A 103 -2.92 12.55 12.11
CA LEU A 103 -3.25 11.37 12.90
C LEU A 103 -2.50 11.40 14.24
N PRO A 104 -2.99 10.68 15.28
CA PRO A 104 -2.29 10.60 16.55
C PRO A 104 -0.84 10.11 16.38
N VAL A 105 0.11 10.79 17.01
CA VAL A 105 1.55 10.48 16.91
C VAL A 105 1.84 9.06 17.39
N GLU A 106 1.13 8.61 18.43
CA GLU A 106 1.25 7.26 18.97
C GLU A 106 0.89 6.20 17.92
N LYS A 107 -0.12 6.48 17.08
CA LYS A 107 -0.55 5.59 16.00
C LYS A 107 0.43 5.58 14.84
N LEU A 108 0.97 6.73 14.46
CA LEU A 108 2.01 6.79 13.42
C LEU A 108 3.25 6.01 13.84
N ASN A 109 3.68 6.14 15.10
CA ASN A 109 4.80 5.37 15.62
C ASN A 109 4.51 3.86 15.63
N GLU A 110 3.30 3.46 16.04
CA GLU A 110 2.85 2.06 15.96
C GLU A 110 2.99 1.50 14.52
N TYR A 111 2.64 2.27 13.50
CA TYR A 111 2.74 1.85 12.10
C TYR A 111 4.19 1.81 11.58
N ILE A 112 5.03 2.75 11.99
CA ILE A 112 6.44 2.82 11.59
C ILE A 112 7.25 1.67 12.21
N ASP A 113 7.00 1.37 13.48
CA ASP A 113 7.70 0.33 14.22
C ASP A 113 7.08 -1.07 14.02
N PHE A 114 6.07 -1.19 13.16
CA PHE A 114 5.39 -2.44 12.85
C PHE A 114 6.36 -3.39 12.14
N LYS A 115 6.72 -4.51 12.79
CA LYS A 115 7.64 -5.53 12.29
C LYS A 115 6.94 -6.82 11.89
#